data_AF-A0A3D4TYA5-F1
#
_entry.id   AF-A0A3D4TYA5-F1
#
_cell.length_a   1.000
_cell.length_b   1.000
_cell.length_c   1.000
_cell.angle_alpha   90.00
_cell.angle_beta   90.00
_cell.angle_gamma   90.00
#
_symmetry.space_group_name_H-M   'P 1'
#
loop_
_entity.id
_entity.type
_entity.pdbx_description
1 polymer ?
#
loop_
_entity_poly.entity_id
_entity_poly.type
_entity_poly.pdbx_seq_one_letter_code
_entity_poly.pdbx_strand_id
1 'polypeptide(L)'
;MGVFFVLDDLNLPSDVMEVLTAIHKKARVLNPELTEELFLHQIIDDWLKPLRRTRNHRPITKSNIVVKNRIKEAVKLSGKTQEQVAKETGVSRSYLNQLLNGHYDTTITTAMLMARATYCTLDELFYIAGE
;
A
#
# COMPACT_ATOMS: atom_id res chain seq x y z
N MET A 1 6.70 13.95 -25.35
CA MET A 1 5.63 14.79 -25.90
C MET A 1 4.37 14.41 -25.18
N GLY A 2 3.83 15.28 -24.32
CA GLY A 2 2.56 15.03 -23.65
C GLY A 2 1.43 15.17 -24.66
N VAL A 3 0.53 14.18 -24.69
CA VAL A 3 -0.73 14.29 -25.43
C VAL A 3 -1.64 15.15 -24.57
N PHE A 4 -1.93 16.37 -25.01
CA PHE A 4 -2.91 17.23 -24.35
C PHE A 4 -4.30 16.64 -24.58
N PHE A 5 -5.05 16.37 -23.51
CA PHE A 5 -6.43 15.91 -23.59
C PHE A 5 -7.38 17.04 -23.19
N VAL A 6 -8.27 17.41 -24.11
CA VAL A 6 -9.37 18.33 -23.86
C VAL A 6 -10.65 17.51 -23.66
N LEU A 7 -11.63 18.02 -22.91
CA LEU A 7 -12.89 17.28 -22.66
C LEU A 7 -13.56 16.84 -23.97
N ASP A 8 -13.52 17.70 -24.99
CA ASP A 8 -14.15 17.46 -26.28
C ASP A 8 -13.51 16.31 -27.08
N ASP A 9 -12.28 15.91 -26.75
CA ASP A 9 -11.57 14.83 -27.44
C ASP A 9 -12.03 13.42 -26.99
N LEU A 10 -12.82 13.34 -25.90
CA LEU A 10 -13.17 12.06 -25.26
C LEU A 10 -14.32 11.31 -25.95
N ASN A 11 -15.00 11.93 -26.92
CA ASN A 11 -16.14 11.35 -27.65
C ASN A 11 -17.17 10.68 -26.72
N LEU A 12 -17.51 11.36 -25.62
CA LEU A 12 -18.46 10.88 -24.62
C LEU A 12 -19.90 11.24 -24.98
N PRO A 13 -20.90 10.51 -24.46
CA PRO A 13 -22.29 10.92 -24.53
C PRO A 13 -22.50 12.36 -24.04
N SER A 14 -23.43 13.10 -24.68
CA SER A 14 -23.62 14.53 -24.43
C SER A 14 -24.03 14.85 -23.00
N ASP A 15 -24.84 14.01 -22.38
CA ASP A 15 -25.24 14.12 -20.97
C ASP A 15 -24.04 13.99 -20.02
N VAL A 16 -23.10 13.10 -20.32
CA VAL A 16 -21.86 12.93 -19.55
C VAL A 16 -20.95 14.17 -19.73
N MET A 17 -20.84 14.67 -20.95
CA MET A 17 -20.07 15.89 -21.26
C MET A 17 -20.60 17.10 -20.48
N GLU A 18 -21.92 17.31 -20.49
CA GLU A 18 -22.57 18.40 -19.75
C GLU A 18 -22.24 18.35 -18.25
N VAL A 19 -22.27 17.16 -17.65
CA VAL A 19 -21.93 16.95 -16.25
C VAL A 19 -20.45 17.26 -15.99
N LEU A 20 -19.53 16.73 -16.80
CA LEU A 20 -18.09 16.97 -16.64
C LEU A 20 -17.73 18.45 -16.77
N THR A 21 -18.30 19.14 -17.76
CA THR A 21 -18.12 20.58 -17.96
C THR A 21 -18.65 21.38 -16.77
N ALA A 22 -19.83 21.01 -16.24
CA ALA A 22 -20.41 21.67 -15.07
C ALA A 22 -19.54 21.49 -13.81
N ILE A 23 -18.98 20.30 -13.60
CA ILE A 23 -18.07 20.01 -12.49
C ILE A 23 -16.77 20.78 -12.66
N HIS A 24 -16.15 20.76 -13.85
CA HIS A 24 -14.93 21.49 -14.15
C HIS A 24 -15.10 22.99 -13.88
N LYS A 25 -16.19 23.58 -14.36
CA LYS A 25 -16.52 25.00 -14.14
C LYS A 25 -16.62 25.34 -12.66
N LYS A 26 -17.23 24.48 -11.85
CA LYS A 26 -17.30 24.66 -10.38
C LYS A 26 -15.92 24.50 -9.73
N ALA A 27 -15.13 23.52 -10.14
CA ALA A 27 -13.79 23.29 -9.62
C ALA A 27 -12.86 24.48 -9.89
N ARG A 28 -12.96 25.11 -11.07
CA ARG A 28 -12.20 26.32 -11.43
C ARG A 28 -12.50 27.53 -10.55
N VAL A 29 -13.70 27.63 -9.97
CA VAL A 29 -14.01 28.70 -8.99
C VAL A 29 -13.12 28.56 -7.74
N LEU A 30 -12.79 27.33 -7.35
CA LEU A 30 -11.94 27.03 -6.19
C LEU A 30 -10.45 26.99 -6.56
N ASN A 31 -10.12 26.67 -7.81
CA ASN A 31 -8.76 26.63 -8.34
C ASN A 31 -8.70 27.25 -9.75
N PRO A 32 -8.45 28.57 -9.88
CA PRO A 32 -8.50 29.28 -11.16
C PRO A 32 -7.53 28.76 -12.23
N GLU A 33 -6.38 28.22 -11.80
CA GLU A 33 -5.33 27.65 -12.65
C GLU A 33 -5.61 26.21 -13.08
N LEU A 34 -6.74 25.62 -12.66
CA LEU A 34 -7.13 24.27 -13.05
C LEU A 34 -7.45 24.22 -14.54
N THR A 35 -6.60 23.53 -15.30
CA THR A 35 -6.81 23.23 -16.71
C THR A 35 -7.69 21.98 -16.88
N GLU A 36 -8.30 21.81 -18.05
CA GLU A 36 -9.10 20.62 -18.37
C GLU A 36 -8.27 19.34 -18.31
N GLU A 37 -7.03 19.39 -18.80
CA GLU A 37 -6.08 18.30 -18.73
C GLU A 37 -5.84 17.87 -17.27
N LEU A 38 -5.53 18.83 -16.39
CA LEU A 38 -5.26 18.54 -14.98
C LEU A 38 -6.51 18.00 -14.25
N PHE A 39 -7.67 18.56 -14.58
CA PHE A 39 -8.96 18.12 -14.06
C PHE A 39 -9.27 16.67 -14.47
N LEU A 40 -9.08 16.34 -15.76
CA LEU A 40 -9.27 15.00 -16.28
C LEU A 40 -8.28 14.00 -15.68
N HIS A 41 -7.00 14.37 -15.56
CA HIS A 41 -6.01 13.54 -14.90
C HIS A 41 -6.39 13.24 -13.46
N GLN A 42 -6.82 14.24 -12.68
CA GLN A 42 -7.28 14.04 -11.30
C GLN A 42 -8.51 13.14 -11.21
N ILE A 43 -9.52 13.35 -12.06
CA ILE A 43 -10.71 12.48 -12.10
C ILE A 43 -10.31 11.04 -12.43
N ILE A 44 -9.51 10.84 -13.46
CA ILE A 44 -9.08 9.51 -13.89
C ILE A 44 -8.28 8.85 -12.76
N ASP A 45 -7.32 9.55 -12.17
CA ASP A 45 -6.45 8.95 -11.16
C ASP A 45 -7.15 8.72 -9.83
N ASP A 46 -8.07 9.59 -9.40
CA ASP A 46 -8.78 9.45 -8.12
C ASP A 46 -10.04 8.59 -8.24
N TRP A 47 -10.84 8.76 -9.30
CA TRP A 47 -12.12 8.05 -9.45
C TRP A 47 -11.94 6.67 -10.08
N LEU A 48 -10.95 6.48 -10.95
CA LEU A 48 -10.64 5.16 -11.50
C LEU A 48 -9.60 4.40 -10.69
N LYS A 49 -8.95 5.01 -9.68
CA LYS A 49 -8.07 4.30 -8.73
C LYS A 49 -8.70 3.02 -8.16
N PRO A 50 -9.95 3.05 -7.67
CA PRO A 50 -10.58 1.88 -7.08
C PRO A 50 -10.86 0.79 -8.12
N LEU A 51 -11.10 1.19 -9.38
CA LEU A 51 -11.41 0.28 -10.49
C LEU A 51 -10.14 -0.30 -11.15
N ARG A 52 -9.03 0.44 -11.12
CA ARG A 52 -7.71 -0.06 -11.54
C ARG A 52 -7.25 -1.23 -10.67
N ARG A 53 -7.60 -1.24 -9.37
CA ARG A 53 -7.36 -2.38 -8.47
C ARG A 53 -8.07 -3.65 -8.92
N THR A 54 -9.18 -3.56 -9.66
CA THR A 54 -10.02 -4.71 -10.02
C THR A 54 -9.59 -5.41 -11.30
N ARG A 55 -8.84 -4.77 -12.21
CA ARG A 55 -8.60 -5.30 -13.56
C ARG A 55 -7.27 -6.07 -13.74
N ASN A 56 -6.28 -5.85 -12.88
CA ASN A 56 -4.95 -6.50 -12.96
C ASN A 56 -4.59 -7.33 -11.72
N HIS A 57 -5.53 -7.57 -10.81
CA HIS A 57 -5.25 -8.43 -9.66
C HIS A 57 -5.36 -9.88 -10.10
N ARG A 58 -4.21 -10.50 -10.44
CA ARG A 58 -4.14 -11.96 -10.38
C ARG A 58 -4.59 -12.33 -8.96
N PRO A 59 -5.58 -13.22 -8.76
CA PRO A 59 -6.00 -13.61 -7.43
C PRO A 59 -4.77 -14.11 -6.68
N ILE A 60 -4.38 -13.40 -5.63
CA ILE A 60 -3.27 -13.81 -4.79
C ILE A 60 -3.78 -14.99 -3.96
N THR A 61 -3.42 -16.20 -4.37
CA THR A 61 -3.75 -17.42 -3.63
C THR A 61 -2.68 -17.70 -2.58
N LYS A 62 -3.07 -18.28 -1.44
CA LYS A 62 -2.14 -18.66 -0.36
C LYS A 62 -0.96 -19.50 -0.86
N SER A 63 -1.16 -20.31 -1.90
CA SER A 63 -0.11 -21.16 -2.50
C SER A 63 0.99 -20.39 -3.23
N ASN A 64 0.72 -19.14 -3.62
CA ASN A 64 1.59 -18.35 -4.49
C ASN A 64 2.20 -17.13 -3.76
N ILE A 65 2.01 -17.03 -2.44
CA ILE A 65 2.61 -15.99 -1.60
C ILE A 65 3.78 -16.59 -0.85
N VAL A 66 4.92 -15.91 -0.90
CA VAL A 66 6.03 -16.16 0.03
C VAL A 66 6.14 -14.94 0.93
N VAL A 67 5.68 -15.06 2.17
CA VAL A 67 5.85 -14.01 3.17
C VAL A 67 7.28 -14.05 3.68
N LYS A 68 7.94 -12.91 3.63
CA LYS A 68 9.28 -12.69 4.22
C LYS A 68 9.19 -11.70 5.36
N ASN A 69 10.22 -11.68 6.19
CA ASN A 69 10.31 -10.75 7.30
C ASN A 69 11.69 -10.10 7.42
N ARG A 70 11.76 -8.98 8.14
CA ARG A 70 12.98 -8.21 8.47
C ARG A 70 13.20 -8.08 9.98
N ILE A 71 12.73 -9.07 10.74
CA ILE A 71 12.72 -8.99 12.21
C ILE A 71 14.15 -8.94 12.75
N LYS A 72 15.10 -9.61 12.09
CA LYS A 72 16.51 -9.63 12.51
C LYS A 72 17.12 -8.22 12.45
N GLU A 73 16.87 -7.52 11.37
CA GLU A 73 17.29 -6.13 11.18
C GLU A 73 16.59 -5.22 12.19
N ALA A 74 15.28 -5.40 12.39
CA ALA A 74 14.51 -4.60 13.32
C ALA A 74 14.97 -4.77 14.78
N VAL A 75 15.27 -6.00 15.22
CA VAL A 75 15.85 -6.27 16.55
C VAL A 75 17.18 -5.53 16.68
N LYS A 76 18.06 -5.61 15.67
CA LYS A 76 19.36 -4.92 15.68
C LYS A 76 19.19 -3.39 15.76
N LEU A 77 18.26 -2.82 14.99
CA LEU A 77 18.00 -1.38 14.96
C LEU A 77 17.32 -0.87 16.23
N SER A 78 16.51 -1.71 16.90
CA SER A 78 15.88 -1.36 18.18
C SER A 78 16.86 -1.19 19.35
N GLY A 79 18.12 -1.61 19.18
CA GLY A 79 19.13 -1.63 20.25
C GLY A 79 18.94 -2.73 21.29
N LYS A 80 17.96 -3.64 21.09
CA LYS A 80 17.67 -4.75 21.99
C LYS A 80 18.42 -6.02 21.60
N THR A 81 18.77 -6.81 22.60
CA THR A 81 19.21 -8.19 22.40
C THR A 81 18.02 -9.11 22.08
N GLN A 82 18.28 -10.24 21.44
CA GLN A 82 17.25 -11.27 21.22
C GLN A 82 16.63 -11.74 22.55
N GLU A 83 17.42 -11.85 23.62
CA GLU A 83 16.93 -12.22 24.96
C GLU A 83 15.88 -11.22 25.47
N GLN A 84 16.15 -9.92 25.32
CA GLN A 84 15.23 -8.85 25.72
C GLN A 84 13.94 -8.88 24.91
N VAL A 85 14.05 -9.06 23.58
CA VAL A 85 12.87 -9.14 22.70
C VAL A 85 12.05 -10.40 23.01
N ALA A 86 12.70 -11.55 23.22
CA ALA A 86 12.01 -12.78 23.62
C ALA A 86 11.24 -12.60 24.93
N LYS A 87 11.87 -11.98 25.94
CA LYS A 87 11.25 -11.67 27.22
C LYS A 87 10.05 -10.72 27.09
N GLU A 88 10.19 -9.65 26.31
CA GLU A 88 9.15 -8.64 26.10
C GLU A 88 7.94 -9.19 25.33
N THR A 89 8.20 -10.05 24.34
CA THR A 89 7.15 -10.68 23.53
C THR A 89 6.57 -11.95 24.15
N GLY A 90 7.17 -12.45 25.25
CA GLY A 90 6.74 -13.66 25.94
C GLY A 90 7.02 -14.96 25.16
N VAL A 91 7.84 -14.92 24.11
CA VAL A 91 8.23 -16.10 23.34
C VAL A 91 9.55 -16.68 23.86
N SER A 92 9.80 -17.96 23.59
CA SER A 92 11.09 -18.56 23.94
C SER A 92 12.21 -18.00 23.04
N ARG A 93 13.43 -17.90 23.58
CA ARG A 93 14.61 -17.51 22.79
C ARG A 93 14.84 -18.44 21.59
N SER A 94 14.57 -19.74 21.75
CA SER A 94 14.64 -20.72 20.66
C SER A 94 13.62 -20.44 19.56
N TYR A 95 12.38 -20.11 19.94
CA TYR A 95 11.33 -19.73 18.99
C TYR A 95 11.69 -18.43 18.26
N LEU A 96 12.18 -17.41 18.97
CA LEU A 96 12.66 -16.18 18.36
C LEU A 96 13.82 -16.45 17.38
N ASN A 97 14.78 -17.29 17.74
CA ASN A 97 15.88 -17.62 16.83
C ASN A 97 15.39 -18.32 15.54
N GLN A 98 14.41 -19.22 15.65
CA GLN A 98 13.81 -19.88 14.49
C GLN A 98 13.02 -18.89 13.61
N LEU A 99 12.30 -17.96 14.23
CA LEU A 99 11.61 -16.86 13.56
C LEU A 99 12.56 -15.97 12.74
N LEU A 100 13.68 -15.59 13.34
CA LEU A 100 14.71 -14.76 12.72
C LEU A 100 15.41 -15.43 11.52
N ASN A 101 15.40 -16.75 11.47
CA ASN A 101 15.99 -17.54 10.39
C ASN A 101 14.95 -18.00 9.36
N GLY A 102 13.69 -17.55 9.46
CA GLY A 102 12.64 -17.78 8.46
C GLY A 102 12.08 -19.20 8.44
N HIS A 103 12.21 -19.96 9.55
CA HIS A 103 11.81 -21.36 9.59
C HIS A 103 10.29 -21.60 9.82
N TYR A 104 9.49 -20.56 10.09
CA TYR A 104 8.06 -20.71 10.39
C TYR A 104 7.18 -19.59 9.86
N ASP A 105 5.99 -19.98 9.41
CA ASP A 105 4.83 -19.09 9.33
C ASP A 105 4.44 -18.67 10.74
N THR A 106 4.50 -17.36 10.97
CA THR A 106 4.30 -16.76 12.28
C THR A 106 2.84 -16.37 12.46
N THR A 107 2.30 -16.55 13.66
CA THR A 107 0.94 -16.06 13.94
C THR A 107 0.89 -14.54 13.88
N ILE A 108 -0.26 -13.98 13.52
CA ILE A 108 -0.44 -12.52 13.49
C ILE A 108 -0.21 -11.89 14.87
N THR A 109 -0.58 -12.59 15.94
CA THR A 109 -0.33 -12.15 17.32
C THR A 109 1.17 -11.99 17.59
N THR A 110 1.98 -12.98 17.23
CA THR A 110 3.44 -12.91 17.37
C THR A 110 4.01 -11.79 16.50
N ALA A 111 3.54 -11.63 15.26
CA ALA A 111 3.98 -10.56 14.37
C ALA A 111 3.71 -9.16 14.97
N MET A 112 2.52 -8.94 15.54
CA MET A 112 2.15 -7.69 16.21
C MET A 112 3.00 -7.44 17.47
N LEU A 113 3.29 -8.48 18.25
CA LEU A 113 4.16 -8.36 19.42
C LEU A 113 5.59 -7.98 19.00
N MET A 114 6.13 -8.57 17.93
CA MET A 114 7.44 -8.21 17.39
C MET A 114 7.48 -6.75 16.92
N ALA A 115 6.47 -6.30 16.18
CA ALA A 115 6.33 -4.91 15.73
C ALA A 115 6.44 -3.93 16.90
N ARG A 116 5.70 -4.18 17.98
CA ARG A 116 5.75 -3.37 19.19
C ARG A 116 7.12 -3.43 19.87
N ALA A 117 7.70 -4.63 20.00
CA ALA A 117 8.99 -4.82 20.67
C ALA A 117 10.16 -4.20 19.90
N THR A 118 10.09 -4.08 18.57
CA THR A 118 11.15 -3.47 17.76
C THR A 118 10.87 -2.03 17.34
N TYR A 119 9.75 -1.44 17.78
CA TYR A 119 9.32 -0.09 17.39
C TYR A 119 9.09 0.06 15.88
N CYS A 120 8.55 -0.98 15.24
CA CYS A 120 8.21 -1.01 13.82
C CYS A 120 6.71 -1.24 13.62
N THR A 121 6.21 -0.97 12.42
CA THR A 121 4.90 -1.39 11.94
C THR A 121 4.95 -2.82 11.39
N LEU A 122 3.78 -3.45 11.21
CA LEU A 122 3.70 -4.77 10.58
C LEU A 122 4.25 -4.77 9.15
N ASP A 123 3.93 -3.73 8.37
CA ASP A 123 4.34 -3.61 6.96
C ASP A 123 5.84 -3.34 6.81
N GLU A 124 6.48 -2.74 7.82
CA GLU A 124 7.95 -2.61 7.88
C GLU A 124 8.63 -3.95 8.21
N LEU A 125 7.96 -4.81 9.00
CA LEU A 125 8.50 -6.09 9.43
C LEU A 125 8.25 -7.23 8.46
N PHE A 126 7.09 -7.28 7.82
CA PHE A 126 6.64 -8.40 6.99
C PHE A 126 6.21 -7.90 5.62
N TYR A 127 6.58 -8.65 4.58
CA TYR A 127 6.31 -8.28 3.20
C TYR A 127 6.13 -9.53 2.33
N ILE A 128 5.40 -9.39 1.22
CA ILE A 128 5.27 -10.44 0.21
C ILE A 128 6.47 -10.34 -0.74
N ALA A 129 7.18 -11.44 -0.96
CA ALA A 129 8.29 -11.44 -1.91
C ALA A 129 7.77 -11.28 -3.34
N GLY A 130 8.28 -10.26 -4.05
CA GLY A 130 7.92 -9.98 -5.44
C GLY A 130 6.84 -8.91 -5.63
N GLU A 131 6.39 -8.27 -4.55
CA GLU A 131 5.74 -6.95 -4.59
C GLU A 131 6.75 -5.81 -4.71
#